data_AF-W2HSY6-F1
#
_entry.id   AF-W2HSY6-F1
#
_cell.length_a   1.000
_cell.length_b   1.000
_cell.length_c   1.000
_cell.angle_alpha   90.00
_cell.angle_beta   90.00
_cell.angle_gamma   90.00
#
_symmetry.space_group_name_H-M   'P 1'
#
loop_
_entity.id
_entity.type
_entity.pdbx_description
1 polymer ?
#
loop_
_entity_poly.entity_id
_entity_poly.type
_entity_poly.pdbx_seq_one_letter_code
_entity_poly.pdbx_strand_id
1 'polypeptide(L)' 'IAAYFYSPCRNQYDEPVPEYFRCRCWKIRKQTSRNGFTNLMQHVRSEHPTFQEEMLAATTAQTSSVAH' A
#
# COMPACT_ATOMS: atom_id res chain seq x y z
N ILE A 1 -0.75 1.54 7.17
CA ILE A 1 -1.60 0.69 6.30
C ILE A 1 -1.44 1.00 4.82
N ALA A 2 -1.97 2.13 4.31
CA ALA A 2 -1.93 2.39 2.87
C ALA A 2 -0.51 2.47 2.30
N ALA A 3 0.43 3.16 2.96
CA ALA A 3 1.83 3.23 2.51
C ALA A 3 2.59 1.89 2.55
N TYR A 4 2.10 0.90 3.29
CA TYR A 4 2.71 -0.44 3.36
C TYR A 4 2.27 -1.30 2.17
N PHE A 5 0.97 -1.27 1.85
CA PHE A 5 0.41 -2.07 0.75
C PHE A 5 0.60 -1.41 -0.61
N TYR A 6 0.62 -0.08 -0.64
CA TYR A 6 0.65 0.69 -1.88
C TYR A 6 1.93 1.47 -2.05
N SER A 7 2.51 1.35 -3.24
CA SER A 7 3.57 2.21 -3.73
C SER A 7 3.03 3.11 -4.86
N PRO A 8 3.45 4.39 -4.92
CA PRO A 8 3.07 5.25 -6.04
C PRO A 8 3.62 4.65 -7.34
N CYS A 9 2.78 4.55 -8.37
CA CYS A 9 3.24 4.21 -9.71
C CYS A 9 4.13 5.34 -10.23
N ARG A 10 5.17 5.00 -10.98
CA ARG A 10 6.02 5.96 -11.65
C ARG A 10 5.74 5.98 -13.13
N ASN A 11 5.76 7.16 -13.74
CA ASN A 11 5.61 7.31 -15.19
C ASN A 11 6.93 6.96 -15.90
N GLN A 12 6.97 7.14 -17.22
CA GLN A 12 8.16 6.93 -18.05
C GLN A 12 9.36 7.84 -17.67
N TYR A 13 9.11 8.92 -16.92
CA TYR A 13 10.10 9.87 -16.43
C TYR A 13 10.45 9.65 -14.95
N ASP A 14 10.08 8.49 -14.39
CA ASP A 14 10.28 8.14 -12.97
C ASP A 14 9.51 9.03 -11.98
N GLU A 15 8.60 9.89 -12.45
CA GLU A 15 7.81 10.77 -11.59
C GLU A 15 6.61 10.02 -11.00
N PRO A 16 6.28 10.25 -9.70
CA PRO A 16 5.13 9.62 -9.07
C PRO A 16 3.84 10.11 -9.72
N VAL A 17 2.99 9.17 -10.15
CA VAL A 17 1.67 9.46 -10.69
C VAL A 17 0.68 9.46 -9.51
N PRO A 18 0.20 10.63 -9.06
CA PRO A 18 -0.55 10.75 -7.80
C PRO A 18 -1.90 10.02 -7.82
N GLU A 19 -2.44 9.77 -9.00
CA GLU A 19 -3.69 9.02 -9.16
C GLU A 19 -3.49 7.51 -9.24
N TYR A 20 -2.28 6.97 -9.37
CA TYR A 20 -2.05 5.54 -9.59
C TYR A 20 -1.20 4.94 -8.50
N PHE A 21 -1.74 3.90 -7.86
CA PHE A 21 -1.10 3.16 -6.80
C PHE A 21 -0.98 1.70 -7.16
N ARG A 22 0.20 1.12 -6.94
CA ARG A 22 0.45 -0.31 -7.12
C ARG A 22 0.37 -0.99 -5.77
N CYS A 23 -0.54 -1.94 -5.63
CA CYS A 23 -0.60 -2.81 -4.46
C CYS A 23 0.52 -3.85 -4.52
N ARG A 24 0.93 -4.38 -3.37
CA ARG A 24 1.85 -5.52 -3.26
C ARG A 24 1.37 -6.81 -3.92
N CYS A 25 0.06 -7.00 -4.07
CA CYS A 25 -0.49 -8.09 -4.90
C CYS A 25 -0.38 -7.80 -6.41
N TRP A 26 0.42 -6.82 -6.81
CA TRP A 26 0.67 -6.38 -8.18
C TRP A 26 -0.50 -5.70 -8.88
N LYS A 27 -1.67 -5.57 -8.22
CA LYS A 27 -2.83 -4.83 -8.77
C LYS A 27 -2.59 -3.33 -8.75
N ILE A 28 -2.81 -2.68 -9.89
CA ILE A 28 -2.77 -1.22 -10.02
C ILE A 28 -4.19 -0.68 -9.79
N ARG A 29 -4.31 0.34 -8.94
CA ARG A 29 -5.58 1.00 -8.63
C ARG A 29 -5.45 2.50 -8.85
N LYS A 30 -6.44 3.07 -9.56
CA LYS A 30 -6.57 4.51 -9.74
C LYS A 30 -7.33 5.12 -8.56
N GLN A 31 -6.75 6.10 -7.88
CA GLN A 31 -7.40 6.94 -6.88
C GLN A 31 -7.77 8.28 -7.51
N THR A 32 -9.07 8.51 -7.69
CA THR A 32 -9.61 9.82 -8.05
C THR A 32 -9.90 10.63 -6.79
N SER A 33 -9.66 11.95 -6.82
CA SER A 33 -9.85 12.87 -5.69
C SER A 33 -11.27 12.85 -5.10
N ARG A 34 -12.27 12.39 -5.88
CA ARG A 34 -13.67 12.25 -5.46
C ARG A 34 -13.99 11.02 -4.61
N ASN A 35 -13.19 9.95 -4.65
CA ASN A 35 -13.61 8.65 -4.09
C ASN A 35 -12.83 8.19 -2.86
N GLY A 36 -11.92 9.03 -2.36
CA GLY A 36 -11.30 8.88 -1.05
C GLY A 36 -10.44 7.61 -0.85
N PHE A 37 -9.68 7.63 0.24
CA PHE A 37 -8.85 6.52 0.73
C PHE A 37 -9.61 5.18 0.90
N THR A 38 -10.94 5.21 0.87
CA THR A 38 -11.86 4.10 1.12
C THR A 38 -11.71 2.96 0.10
N ASN A 39 -11.47 3.27 -1.19
CA ASN A 39 -11.33 2.24 -2.24
C ASN A 39 -10.08 1.38 -2.06
N LEU A 40 -8.98 1.97 -1.58
CA LEU A 40 -7.74 1.24 -1.31
C LEU A 40 -7.92 0.33 -0.09
N MET A 41 -8.51 0.86 0.99
CA MET A 41 -8.76 0.08 2.21
C MET A 41 -9.81 -1.02 2.00
N GLN A 42 -10.76 -0.86 1.08
CA GLN A 42 -11.69 -1.92 0.70
C GLN A 42 -10.96 -3.04 -0.07
N HIS A 43 -10.09 -2.67 -1.02
CA HIS A 43 -9.26 -3.66 -1.73
C HIS A 43 -8.40 -4.46 -0.76
N VAL A 44 -7.68 -3.80 0.15
CA VAL A 44 -6.81 -4.49 1.12
C VAL A 44 -7.64 -5.44 1.99
N ARG A 45 -8.79 -5.00 2.51
CA ARG A 45 -9.65 -5.86 3.34
C ARG A 45 -10.24 -7.06 2.59
N SER A 46 -10.49 -6.93 1.29
CA SER A 46 -11.06 -8.01 0.46
C SER A 46 -9.99 -8.99 -0.04
N GLU A 47 -8.86 -8.48 -0.52
CA GLU A 47 -7.84 -9.27 -1.23
C GLU A 47 -6.69 -9.70 -0.32
N HIS A 48 -6.53 -9.04 0.82
CA HIS A 48 -5.51 -9.34 1.83
C HIS A 48 -6.22 -9.61 3.17
N PRO A 49 -6.87 -10.76 3.37
CA PRO A 49 -7.54 -11.06 4.64
C PRO A 49 -6.58 -11.06 5.84
N THR A 50 -5.31 -11.40 5.60
CA THR A 50 -4.23 -11.40 6.61
C THR A 50 -3.51 -10.05 6.72
N PHE A 51 -4.05 -8.97 6.13
CA PHE A 51 -3.34 -7.68 6.07
C PHE A 51 -2.96 -7.09 7.43
N GLN A 52 -3.77 -7.37 8.47
CA GLN A 52 -3.48 -6.93 9.83
C GLN A 52 -2.26 -7.66 10.39
N GLU A 53 -2.17 -8.97 10.20
CA GLU A 53 -1.02 -9.79 10.61
C GLU A 53 0.24 -9.40 9.84
N GLU A 54 0.14 -9.18 8.52
CA GLU A 54 1.27 -8.73 7.71
C GLU A 54 1.81 -7.36 8.17
N MET A 55 0.92 -6.45 8.59
CA MET A 55 1.36 -5.17 9.15
C MET A 55 1.92 -5.26 10.56
N LEU A 56 1.36 -6.12 11.40
CA LEU A 56 1.90 -6.39 12.73
C LEU A 56 3.30 -7.00 12.61
N ALA A 57 3.48 -8.01 11.76
CA ALA A 57 4.77 -8.63 11.48
C ALA A 57 5.80 -7.61 10.96
N ALA A 58 5.40 -6.72 10.05
CA ALA A 58 6.29 -5.67 9.56
C ALA A 58 6.65 -4.62 10.63
N THR A 59 5.70 -4.23 11.48
CA THR A 59 5.95 -3.29 12.58
C THR A 59 6.92 -3.90 13.59
N THR A 60 6.76 -5.19 13.90
CA THR A 60 7.69 -5.95 14.75
C THR A 60 9.07 -6.04 14.11
N ALA A 61 9.18 -6.36 12.81
CA ALA A 61 10.46 -6.41 12.11
C ALA A 61 11.20 -5.06 12.07
N GLN A 62 10.47 -3.94 11.98
CA GLN A 62 11.06 -2.60 12.08
C GLN A 62 11.58 -2.30 13.49
N THR A 63 10.93 -2.84 14.53
CA THR A 63 11.35 -2.67 15.93
C THR A 63 12.52 -3.60 16.26
N SER A 64 12.62 -4.77 15.62
CA SER A 64 13.75 -5.69 15.78
C SER A 64 15.05 -5.22 15.11
N SER A 65 15.01 -4.16 14.28
CA SER A 65 16.20 -3.63 13.59
C SER A 65 16.93 -2.50 14.35
N VAL A 66 16.50 -2.11 15.56
CA VAL A 66 17.23 -1.12 16.37
C VAL A 66 18.23 -1.73 17.37
N ALA A 67 18.60 -3.00 17.18
CA ALA A 67 19.65 -3.65 17.96
C ALA A 67 20.74 -4.21 17.03
N HIS A 68 21.60 -3.33 16.51
CA HIS A 68 23.01 -3.66 16.32
C HIS A 68 23.86 -2.40 16.46
#